data_AF-A0A2V6HGM0-F1
#
_entry.id   AF-A0A2V6HGM0-F1
#
_cell.length_a   1.000
_cell.length_b   1.000
_cell.length_c   1.000
_cell.angle_alpha   90.00
_cell.angle_beta   90.00
_cell.angle_gamma   90.00
#
_symmetry.space_group_name_H-M   'P 1'
#
loop_
_entity.id
_entity.type
_entity.pdbx_description
1 polymer ?
#
loop_
_entity_poly.entity_id
_entity_poly.type
_entity_poly.pdbx_seq_one_letter_code
_entity_poly.pdbx_strand_id
1 'polypeptide(L)'
;MQQWLPDDNGNASSLHPEPQFKTPGFCFVCQQWTEFMSSWDFAYRMDGHLQVNWREHLVCALCQLNNRRRASIHLLMEIVHPTRRSFIYATEQWSPLYRHLRKCFPFVEGSEYLEGALRNGQNNPAGIRNEDLTNLSFDDKSFDVILSFEVLEHIPDYYQAFAECARILKPAGKMLFSVPFDTRATHNRIRARIRADGTIEHLLPPEYHGHPKNSKGSLCFQHFGWECSNK
;
A
#
# COMPACT_ATOMS: atom_id res chain seq x y z
N MET A 1 -14.59 10.35 -0.53
CA MET A 1 -14.15 8.98 -0.89
C MET A 1 -15.30 8.24 -1.58
N GLN A 2 -15.14 7.79 -2.82
CA GLN A 2 -16.22 7.21 -3.65
C GLN A 2 -16.51 5.76 -3.23
N GLN A 3 -17.80 5.45 -3.09
CA GLN A 3 -18.31 4.10 -2.83
C GLN A 3 -17.91 3.17 -3.97
N TRP A 4 -17.29 2.04 -3.62
CA TRP A 4 -17.29 0.85 -4.48
C TRP A 4 -18.68 0.24 -4.40
N LEU A 5 -19.56 0.65 -5.30
CA LEU A 5 -20.78 -0.09 -5.57
C LEU A 5 -20.41 -1.18 -6.58
N PRO A 6 -20.63 -2.47 -6.28
CA PRO A 6 -20.73 -3.45 -7.34
C PRO A 6 -21.91 -3.04 -8.24
N ASP A 7 -21.73 -3.08 -9.56
CA ASP A 7 -22.85 -2.88 -10.47
C ASP A 7 -23.86 -4.02 -10.23
N ASP A 8 -24.97 -3.69 -9.57
CA ASP A 8 -26.22 -4.45 -9.60
C ASP A 8 -26.77 -4.35 -11.02
N ASN A 9 -26.19 -5.12 -11.94
CA ASN A 9 -26.77 -5.63 -13.17
C ASN A 9 -25.65 -6.30 -13.95
N GLY A 10 -25.60 -7.64 -13.88
CA GLY A 10 -24.68 -8.48 -14.64
C GLY A 10 -24.90 -8.38 -16.15
N ASN A 11 -24.55 -7.25 -16.75
CA ASN A 11 -24.51 -7.07 -18.20
C ASN A 11 -23.38 -6.09 -18.58
N ALA A 12 -22.14 -6.55 -18.44
CA ALA A 12 -21.01 -5.95 -19.13
C ALA A 12 -21.09 -6.33 -20.62
N SER A 13 -21.94 -5.66 -21.40
CA SER A 13 -21.88 -5.79 -22.84
C SER A 13 -22.06 -4.45 -23.55
N SER A 14 -21.10 -4.18 -24.43
CA SER A 14 -21.05 -3.13 -25.45
C SER A 14 -20.82 -1.69 -24.98
N LEU A 15 -19.54 -1.30 -24.89
CA LEU A 15 -18.97 0.00 -25.30
C LEU A 15 -17.51 -0.01 -24.83
N HIS A 16 -16.57 -0.55 -25.61
CA HIS A 16 -15.19 -0.07 -25.81
C HIS A 16 -14.31 -1.15 -26.51
N PRO A 17 -13.36 -0.74 -27.38
CA PRO A 17 -12.56 -1.63 -28.21
C PRO A 17 -11.24 -1.99 -27.50
N GLU A 18 -10.95 -3.29 -27.46
CA GLU A 18 -9.83 -3.96 -26.79
C GLU A 18 -9.83 -3.95 -25.24
N PRO A 19 -9.75 -5.15 -24.61
CA PRO A 19 -9.75 -5.28 -23.14
C PRO A 19 -8.51 -4.69 -22.48
N GLN A 20 -7.43 -4.51 -23.25
CA GLN A 20 -6.18 -3.88 -22.83
C GLN A 20 -5.70 -2.94 -23.94
N PHE A 21 -4.97 -1.89 -23.56
CA PHE A 21 -4.38 -0.96 -24.51
C PHE A 21 -3.04 -0.46 -24.01
N LYS A 22 -2.22 0.03 -24.96
CA LYS A 22 -0.87 0.51 -24.69
C LYS A 22 -0.82 2.03 -24.72
N THR A 23 -0.04 2.61 -23.82
CA THR A 23 0.24 4.06 -23.77
C THR A 23 1.76 4.27 -23.77
N PRO A 24 2.35 4.94 -24.77
CA PRO A 24 3.77 5.24 -24.75
C PRO A 24 4.10 6.24 -23.63
N GLY A 25 5.25 6.09 -22.98
CA GLY A 25 5.72 7.06 -22.01
C GLY A 25 7.09 6.74 -21.41
N PHE A 26 7.64 7.70 -20.66
CA PHE A 26 8.92 7.52 -19.99
C PHE A 26 8.75 6.83 -18.63
N CYS A 27 9.47 5.73 -18.42
CA CYS A 27 9.48 5.04 -17.15
C CYS A 27 10.64 5.53 -16.28
N PHE A 28 10.35 6.31 -15.25
CA PHE A 28 11.34 6.79 -14.27
C PHE A 28 12.18 5.65 -13.68
N VAL A 29 11.57 4.51 -13.36
CA VAL A 29 12.30 3.38 -12.75
C VAL A 29 13.28 2.73 -13.73
N CYS A 30 12.93 2.67 -15.02
CA CYS A 30 13.77 2.06 -16.06
C CYS A 30 14.68 3.06 -16.77
N GLN A 31 14.51 4.37 -16.50
CA GLN A 31 15.22 5.49 -17.13
C GLN A 31 15.18 5.43 -18.67
N GLN A 32 14.04 5.02 -19.24
CA GLN A 32 13.86 4.91 -20.69
C GLN A 32 12.38 4.97 -21.09
N TRP A 33 12.14 5.25 -22.37
CA TRP A 33 10.82 5.16 -22.98
C TRP A 33 10.36 3.71 -23.09
N THR A 34 9.07 3.49 -22.89
CA THR A 34 8.44 2.16 -22.92
C THR A 34 6.98 2.27 -23.33
N GLU A 35 6.36 1.12 -23.56
CA GLU A 35 4.91 1.00 -23.63
C GLU A 35 4.37 0.61 -22.26
N PHE A 36 3.40 1.39 -21.77
CA PHE A 36 2.65 1.06 -20.56
C PHE A 36 1.37 0.32 -20.92
N MET A 37 1.13 -0.80 -20.27
CA MET A 37 -0.11 -1.57 -20.42
C MET A 37 -1.18 -1.07 -19.44
N SER A 38 -2.39 -0.89 -19.95
CA SER A 38 -3.59 -0.55 -19.16
C SER A 38 -4.78 -1.39 -19.61
N SER A 39 -5.77 -1.54 -18.74
CA SER A 39 -7.05 -2.19 -19.01
C SER A 39 -8.18 -1.35 -18.39
N TRP A 40 -9.40 -1.83 -18.54
CA TRP A 40 -10.58 -1.26 -17.89
C TRP A 40 -10.89 -1.90 -16.54
N ASP A 41 -10.00 -2.76 -16.04
CA ASP A 41 -10.17 -3.36 -14.71
C ASP A 41 -10.17 -2.26 -13.65
N PHE A 42 -11.04 -2.38 -12.64
CA PHE A 42 -11.16 -1.38 -11.58
C PHE A 42 -11.45 0.05 -12.06
N ALA A 43 -11.93 0.22 -13.30
CA ALA A 43 -12.39 1.50 -13.82
C ALA A 43 -13.56 2.03 -12.99
N TYR A 44 -13.69 3.35 -12.92
CA TYR A 44 -14.70 4.02 -12.12
C TYR A 44 -15.34 5.16 -12.89
N ARG A 45 -16.57 5.53 -12.52
CA ARG A 45 -17.26 6.65 -13.15
C ARG A 45 -16.89 7.97 -12.46
N MET A 46 -16.52 8.96 -13.26
CA MET A 46 -16.31 10.34 -12.83
C MET A 46 -17.07 11.26 -13.78
N ASP A 47 -17.95 12.10 -13.23
CA ASP A 47 -18.82 13.00 -13.99
C ASP A 47 -19.61 12.30 -15.11
N GLY A 48 -20.11 11.08 -14.83
CA GLY A 48 -20.87 10.26 -15.77
C GLY A 48 -20.01 9.45 -16.75
N HIS A 49 -18.72 9.75 -16.87
CA HIS A 49 -17.80 9.08 -17.79
C HIS A 49 -17.02 7.96 -17.09
N LEU A 50 -16.91 6.80 -17.74
CA LEU A 50 -16.05 5.73 -17.28
C LEU A 50 -14.59 6.14 -17.47
N GLN A 51 -13.81 6.11 -16.39
CA GLN A 51 -12.41 6.46 -16.36
C GLN A 51 -11.56 5.23 -16.05
N VAL A 52 -10.48 5.08 -16.80
CA VAL A 52 -9.45 4.08 -16.52
C VAL A 52 -8.84 4.38 -15.16
N ASN A 53 -8.60 3.34 -14.37
CA ASN A 53 -7.88 3.49 -13.12
C ASN A 53 -6.37 3.61 -13.37
N TRP A 54 -5.93 4.80 -13.77
CA TRP A 54 -4.53 5.11 -14.08
C TRP A 54 -3.57 4.86 -12.93
N ARG A 55 -4.05 4.81 -11.68
CA ARG A 55 -3.25 4.50 -10.49
C ARG A 55 -2.84 3.03 -10.46
N GLU A 56 -3.79 2.12 -10.72
CA GLU A 56 -3.53 0.67 -10.73
C GLU A 56 -2.97 0.16 -12.06
N HIS A 57 -3.07 0.95 -13.13
CA HIS A 57 -2.60 0.63 -14.48
C HIS A 57 -1.26 1.31 -14.81
N LEU A 58 -1.02 1.54 -16.11
CA LEU A 58 0.26 1.96 -16.67
C LEU A 58 1.41 1.06 -16.22
N VAL A 59 1.20 -0.26 -16.36
CA VAL A 59 2.19 -1.29 -16.05
C VAL A 59 3.31 -1.20 -17.07
N CYS A 60 4.52 -0.94 -16.60
CA CYS A 60 5.70 -0.84 -17.46
C CYS A 60 6.06 -2.20 -18.05
N ALA A 61 6.21 -2.29 -19.38
CA ALA A 61 6.62 -3.54 -20.05
C ALA A 61 8.02 -4.05 -19.60
N LEU A 62 8.87 -3.19 -19.05
CA LEU A 62 10.23 -3.53 -18.64
C LEU A 62 10.31 -3.92 -17.15
N CYS A 63 9.94 -3.03 -16.22
CA CYS A 63 10.03 -3.32 -14.78
C CYS A 63 8.80 -4.00 -14.20
N GLN A 64 7.70 -4.10 -14.94
CA GLN A 64 6.43 -4.71 -14.51
C GLN A 64 5.78 -4.01 -13.31
N LEU A 65 6.19 -2.78 -13.01
CA LEU A 65 5.58 -1.93 -11.98
C LEU A 65 4.45 -1.11 -12.59
N ASN A 66 3.31 -1.09 -11.89
CA ASN A 66 2.20 -0.18 -12.19
C ASN A 66 2.51 1.25 -11.74
N ASN A 67 1.61 2.18 -12.05
CA ASN A 67 1.83 3.60 -11.84
C ASN A 67 2.13 3.94 -10.38
N ARG A 68 1.32 3.45 -9.42
CA ARG A 68 1.54 3.76 -8.00
C ARG A 68 2.88 3.24 -7.46
N ARG A 69 3.33 2.05 -7.88
CA ARG A 69 4.63 1.50 -7.45
C ARG A 69 5.81 2.24 -8.11
N ARG A 70 5.63 2.73 -9.34
CA ARG A 70 6.65 3.61 -9.96
C ARG A 70 6.69 4.97 -9.26
N ALA A 71 5.53 5.52 -8.89
CA ALA A 71 5.44 6.77 -8.14
C ALA A 71 6.09 6.66 -6.76
N SER A 72 5.92 5.55 -6.03
CA SER A 72 6.59 5.37 -4.74
C SER A 72 8.11 5.33 -4.85
N ILE A 73 8.66 4.67 -5.87
CA ILE A 73 10.12 4.70 -6.15
C ILE A 73 10.55 6.11 -6.52
N HIS A 74 9.79 6.80 -7.37
CA HIS A 74 10.11 8.17 -7.75
C HIS A 74 10.19 9.10 -6.52
N LEU A 75 9.18 9.06 -5.64
CA LEU A 75 9.18 9.85 -4.40
C LEU A 75 10.28 9.42 -3.43
N LEU A 76 10.57 8.12 -3.32
CA LEU A 76 11.70 7.63 -2.53
C LEU A 76 13.02 8.26 -3.02
N MET A 77 13.26 8.27 -4.33
CA MET A 77 14.51 8.82 -4.89
C MET A 77 14.58 10.34 -4.75
N GLU A 78 13.49 11.07 -5.02
CA GLU A 78 13.48 12.55 -5.07
C GLU A 78 13.27 13.25 -3.72
N ILE A 79 12.68 12.59 -2.73
CA ILE A 79 12.36 13.23 -1.43
C ILE A 79 13.26 12.67 -0.32
N VAL A 80 13.42 11.34 -0.31
CA VAL A 80 14.17 10.66 0.75
C VAL A 80 15.66 10.63 0.41
N HIS A 81 16.01 10.41 -0.86
CA HIS A 81 17.38 10.28 -1.35
C HIS A 81 18.18 9.15 -0.64
N PRO A 82 17.66 7.90 -0.63
CA PRO A 82 18.39 6.80 0.00
C PRO A 82 19.70 6.51 -0.74
N THR A 83 20.67 5.97 -0.01
CA THR A 83 21.94 5.49 -0.59
C THR A 83 21.98 3.96 -0.54
N ARG A 84 22.96 3.34 -1.19
CA ARG A 84 23.19 1.89 -1.07
C ARG A 84 23.53 1.43 0.37
N ARG A 85 23.78 2.34 1.30
CA ARG A 85 24.02 2.06 2.71
C ARG A 85 22.78 2.29 3.58
N SER A 86 21.69 2.79 3.01
CA SER A 86 20.44 2.99 3.74
C SER A 86 19.81 1.65 4.09
N PHE A 87 19.42 1.51 5.36
CA PHE A 87 18.58 0.43 5.87
C PHE A 87 17.13 0.80 5.63
N ILE A 88 16.44 0.01 4.82
CA ILE A 88 15.07 0.28 4.39
C ILE A 88 14.17 -0.85 4.91
N TYR A 89 13.11 -0.48 5.62
CA TYR A 89 12.02 -1.39 5.95
C TYR A 89 10.81 -1.11 5.07
N ALA A 90 10.27 -2.13 4.42
CA ALA A 90 9.01 -2.06 3.70
C ALA A 90 7.96 -2.93 4.41
N THR A 91 6.77 -2.40 4.66
CA THR A 91 5.66 -3.16 5.25
C THR A 91 4.98 -4.07 4.22
N GLU A 92 5.78 -4.63 3.30
CA GLU A 92 5.40 -5.59 2.27
C GLU A 92 6.62 -6.40 1.84
N GLN A 93 6.40 -7.65 1.46
CA GLN A 93 7.45 -8.55 0.95
C GLN A 93 7.04 -9.27 -0.35
N TRP A 94 5.74 -9.42 -0.60
CA TRP A 94 5.25 -10.16 -1.78
C TRP A 94 5.29 -9.37 -3.09
N SER A 95 5.38 -8.05 -3.03
CA SER A 95 5.12 -7.23 -4.20
C SER A 95 6.31 -7.10 -5.17
N PRO A 96 6.02 -6.75 -6.43
CA PRO A 96 7.04 -6.28 -7.36
C PRO A 96 7.87 -5.09 -6.84
N LEU A 97 7.30 -4.22 -5.99
CA LEU A 97 8.03 -3.09 -5.40
C LEU A 97 9.12 -3.58 -4.45
N TYR A 98 8.80 -4.47 -3.53
CA TYR A 98 9.81 -5.08 -2.63
C TYR A 98 10.92 -5.78 -3.41
N ARG A 99 10.57 -6.53 -4.46
CA ARG A 99 11.54 -7.18 -5.34
C ARG A 99 12.46 -6.17 -6.04
N HIS A 100 11.93 -5.02 -6.45
CA HIS A 100 12.74 -3.95 -7.02
C HIS A 100 13.70 -3.36 -5.97
N LEU A 101 13.20 -3.03 -4.78
CA LEU A 101 14.02 -2.49 -3.68
C LEU A 101 15.19 -3.41 -3.34
N ARG A 102 14.95 -4.73 -3.20
CA ARG A 102 15.98 -5.74 -2.92
C ARG A 102 17.08 -5.82 -4.00
N LYS A 103 16.78 -5.46 -5.25
CA LYS A 103 17.79 -5.43 -6.33
C LYS A 103 18.67 -4.19 -6.22
N CYS A 104 18.13 -3.07 -5.74
CA CYS A 104 18.81 -1.77 -5.71
C CYS A 104 19.56 -1.53 -4.40
N PHE A 105 19.01 -1.98 -3.28
CA PHE A 105 19.50 -1.70 -1.93
C PHE A 105 19.85 -3.00 -1.20
N PRO A 106 21.11 -3.17 -0.74
CA PRO A 106 21.55 -4.37 -0.04
C PRO A 106 20.88 -4.61 1.33
N PHE A 107 20.45 -3.55 2.01
CA PHE A 107 19.92 -3.58 3.38
C PHE A 107 18.42 -3.30 3.41
N VAL A 108 17.65 -4.10 2.67
CA VAL A 108 16.18 -4.01 2.65
C VAL A 108 15.60 -5.19 3.41
N GLU A 109 14.81 -4.87 4.42
CA GLU A 109 13.94 -5.82 5.11
C GLU A 109 12.49 -5.56 4.69
N GLY A 110 11.71 -6.63 4.61
CA GLY A 110 10.29 -6.55 4.33
C GLY A 110 9.54 -7.61 5.11
N SER A 111 8.27 -7.34 5.40
CA SER A 111 7.41 -8.25 6.14
C SER A 111 5.98 -8.20 5.65
N GLU A 112 5.19 -9.15 6.12
CA GLU A 112 3.74 -9.18 5.99
C GLU A 112 3.13 -9.45 7.38
N TYR A 113 1.87 -9.09 7.57
CA TYR A 113 1.12 -9.60 8.72
C TYR A 113 0.56 -10.98 8.36
N LEU A 114 1.14 -12.03 8.93
CA LEU A 114 0.74 -13.41 8.68
C LEU A 114 -0.17 -13.89 9.81
N GLU A 115 -1.48 -13.97 9.52
CA GLU A 115 -2.45 -14.56 10.45
C GLU A 115 -2.00 -15.96 10.89
N GLY A 116 -1.90 -16.20 12.20
CA GLY A 116 -1.53 -17.50 12.77
C GLY A 116 -0.55 -17.43 13.94
N ALA A 117 0.12 -18.56 14.20
CA ALA A 117 0.99 -18.74 15.38
C ALA A 117 2.43 -18.24 15.20
N LEU A 118 2.76 -17.62 14.06
CA LEU A 118 4.11 -17.07 13.85
C LEU A 118 4.29 -15.84 14.73
N ARG A 119 5.41 -15.80 15.46
CA ARG A 119 5.76 -14.64 16.26
C ARG A 119 6.35 -13.54 15.37
N ASN A 120 6.27 -12.30 15.82
CA ASN A 120 6.95 -11.18 15.16
C ASN A 120 8.44 -11.49 15.03
N GLY A 121 8.97 -11.25 13.84
CA GLY A 121 10.35 -11.50 13.46
C GLY A 121 10.68 -12.91 12.97
N GLN A 122 9.72 -13.84 12.99
CA GLN A 122 9.89 -15.16 12.41
C GLN A 122 9.58 -15.16 10.91
N ASN A 123 10.23 -16.06 10.18
CA ASN A 123 9.93 -16.32 8.78
C ASN A 123 9.04 -17.56 8.64
N ASN A 124 8.06 -17.49 7.74
CA ASN A 124 7.37 -18.70 7.27
C ASN A 124 8.29 -19.54 6.36
N PRO A 125 7.89 -20.77 5.96
CA PRO A 125 8.72 -21.63 5.09
C PRO A 125 9.08 -21.03 3.73
N ALA A 126 8.34 -20.03 3.26
CA ALA A 126 8.62 -19.30 2.02
C ALA A 126 9.60 -18.13 2.22
N GLY A 127 10.15 -17.95 3.42
CA GLY A 127 11.08 -16.86 3.76
C GLY A 127 10.39 -15.51 3.97
N ILE A 128 9.07 -15.51 4.20
CA ILE A 128 8.31 -14.28 4.44
C ILE A 128 8.29 -13.98 5.92
N ARG A 129 8.79 -12.79 6.27
CA ARG A 129 8.86 -12.32 7.65
C ARG A 129 7.48 -11.92 8.13
N ASN A 130 7.08 -12.42 9.29
CA ASN A 130 5.89 -11.97 10.01
C ASN A 130 6.22 -10.76 10.89
N GLU A 131 5.43 -9.70 10.76
CA GLU A 131 5.46 -8.57 11.70
C GLU A 131 4.05 -8.03 11.92
N ASP A 132 3.76 -7.67 13.16
CA ASP A 132 2.67 -6.76 13.52
C ASP A 132 3.26 -5.35 13.60
N LEU A 133 2.76 -4.43 12.76
CA LEU A 133 3.26 -3.06 12.70
C LEU A 133 3.03 -2.29 14.01
N THR A 134 2.13 -2.76 14.89
CA THR A 134 1.90 -2.21 16.23
C THR A 134 2.87 -2.75 17.29
N ASN A 135 3.68 -3.76 16.96
CA ASN A 135 4.64 -4.38 17.87
C ASN A 135 5.81 -5.01 17.08
N LEU A 136 6.64 -4.18 16.47
CA LEU A 136 7.72 -4.63 15.58
C LEU A 136 8.83 -5.30 16.39
N SER A 137 9.33 -6.43 15.89
CA SER A 137 10.45 -7.13 16.54
C SER A 137 11.83 -6.51 16.28
N PHE A 138 11.89 -5.38 15.58
CA PHE A 138 13.14 -4.67 15.29
C PHE A 138 13.62 -3.82 16.46
N ASP A 139 14.93 -3.66 16.57
CA ASP A 139 15.55 -2.76 17.55
C ASP A 139 15.24 -1.29 17.25
N ASP A 140 15.31 -0.46 18.29
CA ASP A 140 15.19 1.00 18.18
C ASP A 140 16.23 1.55 17.20
N LYS A 141 15.84 2.57 16.42
CA LYS A 141 16.75 3.33 15.55
C LYS A 141 17.58 2.44 14.60
N SER A 142 16.97 1.41 14.04
CA SER A 142 17.60 0.43 13.17
C SER A 142 17.47 0.77 11.68
N PHE A 143 16.47 1.59 11.28
CA PHE A 143 16.19 1.91 9.87
C PHE A 143 16.36 3.38 9.52
N ASP A 144 16.86 3.65 8.32
CA ASP A 144 16.94 4.99 7.75
C ASP A 144 15.63 5.39 7.06
N VAL A 145 14.92 4.41 6.49
CA VAL A 145 13.70 4.62 5.71
C VAL A 145 12.65 3.55 6.03
N ILE A 146 11.40 3.98 6.20
CA ILE A 146 10.23 3.10 6.22
C ILE A 146 9.36 3.40 5.00
N LEU A 147 8.88 2.35 4.35
CA LEU A 147 7.92 2.40 3.26
C LEU A 147 6.66 1.64 3.65
N SER A 148 5.50 2.30 3.63
CA SER A 148 4.22 1.65 3.96
C SER A 148 3.08 2.17 3.09
N PHE A 149 2.57 1.34 2.18
CA PHE A 149 1.59 1.76 1.19
C PHE A 149 0.33 0.90 1.27
N GLU A 150 -0.80 1.51 1.63
CA GLU A 150 -2.10 0.84 1.76
C GLU A 150 -2.08 -0.29 2.82
N VAL A 151 -1.58 0.04 4.01
CA VAL A 151 -1.45 -0.90 5.15
C VAL A 151 -2.11 -0.33 6.40
N LEU A 152 -1.84 0.94 6.73
CA LEU A 152 -2.24 1.54 8.00
C LEU A 152 -3.76 1.57 8.18
N GLU A 153 -4.56 1.64 7.11
CA GLU A 153 -6.03 1.61 7.15
C GLU A 153 -6.60 0.28 7.64
N HIS A 154 -5.78 -0.77 7.65
CA HIS A 154 -6.12 -2.11 8.14
C HIS A 154 -5.74 -2.33 9.59
N ILE A 155 -5.10 -1.35 10.24
CA ILE A 155 -4.62 -1.44 11.61
C ILE A 155 -5.56 -0.66 12.53
N PRO A 156 -6.26 -1.32 13.47
CA PRO A 156 -7.18 -0.64 14.39
C PRO A 156 -6.49 0.44 15.24
N ASP A 157 -5.32 0.11 15.77
CA ASP A 157 -4.47 1.04 16.54
C ASP A 157 -3.32 1.55 15.67
N TYR A 158 -3.66 2.36 14.66
CA TYR A 158 -2.66 2.97 13.78
C TYR A 158 -1.75 3.96 14.51
N TYR A 159 -2.16 4.49 15.67
CA TYR A 159 -1.31 5.34 16.50
C TYR A 159 -0.12 4.55 17.05
N GLN A 160 -0.38 3.36 17.58
CA GLN A 160 0.68 2.45 18.01
C GLN A 160 1.56 2.01 16.83
N ALA A 161 0.99 1.80 15.64
CA ALA A 161 1.79 1.50 14.45
C ALA A 161 2.73 2.66 14.07
N PHE A 162 2.25 3.91 14.11
CA PHE A 162 3.11 5.07 13.90
C PHE A 162 4.18 5.21 15.00
N ALA A 163 3.84 4.91 16.25
CA ALA A 163 4.80 4.92 17.36
C ALA A 163 5.93 3.91 17.15
N GLU A 164 5.61 2.68 16.73
CA GLU A 164 6.60 1.66 16.39
C GLU A 164 7.45 2.05 15.19
N CYS A 165 6.83 2.59 14.13
CA CYS A 165 7.57 3.13 12.98
C CYS A 165 8.56 4.22 13.42
N ALA A 166 8.12 5.14 14.29
CA ALA A 166 8.98 6.19 14.83
C ALA A 166 10.10 5.63 15.73
N ARG A 167 9.82 4.58 16.52
CA ARG A 167 10.81 3.92 17.40
C ARG A 167 11.94 3.29 16.60
N ILE A 168 11.64 2.58 15.51
CA ILE A 168 12.64 1.87 14.71
C ILE A 168 13.38 2.80 13.73
N LEU A 169 12.85 4.01 13.46
CA LEU A 169 13.54 5.01 12.66
C LEU A 169 14.74 5.61 13.42
N LYS A 170 15.87 5.70 12.73
CA LYS A 170 17.04 6.46 13.19
C LYS A 170 16.69 7.94 13.33
N PRO A 171 17.46 8.73 14.12
CA PRO A 171 17.39 10.18 14.06
C PRO A 171 17.52 10.68 12.62
N ALA A 172 16.62 11.59 12.21
CA ALA A 172 16.46 12.07 10.83
C ALA A 172 16.06 11.02 9.78
N GLY A 173 15.73 9.80 10.20
CA GLY A 173 15.09 8.79 9.35
C GLY A 173 13.72 9.27 8.87
N LYS A 174 13.29 8.76 7.72
CA LYS A 174 12.05 9.19 7.05
C LYS A 174 11.11 8.01 6.82
N MET A 175 9.82 8.24 7.04
CA MET A 175 8.77 7.34 6.58
C MET A 175 8.11 7.95 5.35
N LEU A 176 7.90 7.13 4.31
CA LEU A 176 7.05 7.46 3.19
C LEU A 176 5.87 6.48 3.22
N PHE A 177 4.65 7.01 3.25
CA PHE A 177 3.46 6.17 3.34
C PHE A 177 2.30 6.67 2.48
N SER A 178 1.37 5.77 2.16
CA SER A 178 0.09 6.09 1.56
C SER A 178 -1.03 5.32 2.23
N VAL A 179 -2.21 5.94 2.25
CA VAL A 179 -3.46 5.39 2.75
C VAL A 179 -4.61 5.95 1.89
N PRO A 180 -5.77 5.30 1.87
CA PRO A 180 -7.01 5.92 1.42
C PRO A 180 -7.28 7.19 2.24
N PHE A 181 -7.17 8.33 1.57
CA PHE A 181 -7.16 9.65 2.20
C PHE A 181 -8.30 10.53 1.64
N ASP A 182 -9.14 11.09 2.51
CA ASP A 182 -10.12 12.11 2.12
C ASP A 182 -9.55 13.49 2.40
N THR A 183 -9.11 14.17 1.33
CA THR A 183 -8.51 15.52 1.40
C THR A 183 -9.44 16.60 1.94
N ARG A 184 -10.74 16.31 2.08
CA ARG A 184 -11.72 17.25 2.64
C ARG A 184 -12.03 16.97 4.10
N ALA A 185 -11.56 15.86 4.66
CA ALA A 185 -11.83 15.47 6.03
C ALA A 185 -10.73 15.97 6.97
N THR A 186 -11.11 16.72 8.00
CA THR A 186 -10.17 17.13 9.06
C THR A 186 -9.83 15.96 9.99
N HIS A 187 -10.77 15.05 10.24
CA HIS A 187 -10.63 13.91 11.15
C HIS A 187 -10.65 12.59 10.43
N ASN A 188 -10.03 11.58 11.03
CA ASN A 188 -10.10 10.20 10.58
C ASN A 188 -11.53 9.68 10.78
N ARG A 189 -12.07 9.03 9.76
CA ARG A 189 -13.37 8.37 9.83
C ARG A 189 -13.18 6.92 10.23
N ILE A 190 -13.36 6.65 11.53
CA ILE A 190 -13.29 5.29 12.07
C ILE A 190 -14.51 4.49 11.61
N ARG A 191 -14.28 3.35 10.97
CA ARG A 191 -15.28 2.46 10.38
C ARG A 191 -15.52 1.22 11.22
N ALA A 192 -14.49 0.72 11.90
CA ALA A 192 -14.58 -0.42 12.79
C ALA A 192 -13.62 -0.26 13.98
N ARG A 193 -13.87 -1.02 15.05
CA ARG A 193 -13.01 -1.10 16.24
C ARG A 193 -12.90 -2.54 16.72
N ILE A 194 -11.85 -2.84 17.47
CA ILE A 194 -11.74 -4.09 18.24
C ILE A 194 -12.27 -3.81 19.65
N ARG A 195 -13.25 -4.61 20.11
CA ARG A 195 -13.76 -4.56 21.48
C ARG A 195 -12.80 -5.22 22.45
N ALA A 196 -13.01 -5.00 23.75
CA ALA A 196 -12.19 -5.61 24.80
C ALA A 196 -12.24 -7.15 24.80
N ASP A 197 -13.30 -7.74 24.26
CA ASP A 197 -13.44 -9.20 24.09
C ASP A 197 -12.80 -9.74 22.79
N GLY A 198 -12.14 -8.87 22.01
CA GLY A 198 -11.51 -9.21 20.74
C GLY A 198 -12.46 -9.22 19.54
N THR A 199 -13.76 -9.00 19.72
CA THR A 199 -14.72 -8.96 18.62
C THR A 199 -14.64 -7.64 17.84
N ILE A 200 -14.96 -7.70 16.54
CA ILE A 200 -15.02 -6.52 15.69
C ILE A 200 -16.37 -5.82 15.87
N GLU A 201 -16.32 -4.53 16.19
CA GLU A 201 -17.45 -3.62 16.12
C GLU A 201 -17.42 -2.87 14.79
N HIS A 202 -18.46 -3.01 13.97
CA HIS A 202 -18.65 -2.22 12.77
C HIS A 202 -19.46 -0.96 13.10
N LEU A 203 -18.84 0.21 12.99
CA LEU A 203 -19.50 1.51 13.17
C LEU A 203 -20.15 2.00 11.88
N LEU A 204 -19.69 1.47 10.75
CA LEU A 204 -20.17 1.75 9.39
C LEU A 204 -20.25 0.43 8.61
N PRO A 205 -20.92 0.39 7.45
CA PRO A 205 -20.89 -0.79 6.57
C PRO A 205 -19.44 -1.25 6.33
N PRO A 206 -19.13 -2.55 6.50
CA PRO A 206 -17.78 -3.05 6.38
C PRO A 206 -17.24 -2.83 4.97
N GLU A 207 -15.96 -2.50 4.89
CA GLU A 207 -15.25 -2.25 3.64
C GLU A 207 -13.98 -3.08 3.65
N TYR A 208 -13.72 -3.84 2.59
CA TYR A 208 -12.55 -4.70 2.47
C TYR A 208 -11.73 -4.31 1.26
N HIS A 209 -10.42 -4.21 1.41
CA HIS A 209 -9.50 -3.98 0.30
C HIS A 209 -8.84 -5.29 -0.13
N GLY A 210 -8.34 -5.34 -1.36
CA GLY A 210 -7.80 -6.57 -1.94
C GLY A 210 -6.60 -7.11 -1.13
N HIS A 211 -6.58 -8.43 -0.90
CA HIS A 211 -5.49 -9.09 -0.20
C HIS A 211 -4.82 -10.15 -1.10
N PRO A 212 -3.48 -10.19 -1.24
CA PRO A 212 -2.79 -11.08 -2.19
C PRO A 212 -3.01 -12.58 -1.95
N LYS A 213 -3.36 -12.97 -0.72
CA LYS A 213 -3.48 -14.38 -0.29
C LYS A 213 -4.86 -14.74 0.27
N ASN A 214 -5.80 -13.80 0.32
CA ASN A 214 -7.11 -14.00 0.92
C ASN A 214 -8.17 -13.35 0.04
N SER A 215 -9.14 -14.13 -0.46
CA SER A 215 -10.22 -13.62 -1.28
C SER A 215 -11.23 -12.76 -0.51
N LYS A 216 -11.27 -12.87 0.82
CA LYS A 216 -12.11 -12.01 1.69
C LYS A 216 -11.60 -10.56 1.77
N GLY A 217 -10.34 -10.32 1.42
CA GLY A 217 -9.69 -9.03 1.57
C GLY A 217 -9.32 -8.68 3.02
N SER A 218 -8.79 -7.48 3.21
CA SER A 218 -8.41 -6.91 4.50
C SER A 218 -9.43 -5.87 4.93
N LEU A 219 -9.95 -5.97 6.15
CA LEU A 219 -10.93 -5.01 6.68
C LEU A 219 -10.30 -3.61 6.79
N CYS A 220 -10.97 -2.60 6.26
CA CYS A 220 -10.61 -1.21 6.45
C CYS A 220 -11.23 -0.69 7.76
N PHE A 221 -10.39 -0.43 8.75
CA PHE A 221 -10.80 0.08 10.06
C PHE A 221 -11.01 1.60 10.04
N GLN A 222 -10.34 2.33 9.15
CA GLN A 222 -10.44 3.79 9.04
C GLN A 222 -10.17 4.32 7.65
N HIS A 223 -10.83 5.43 7.32
CA HIS A 223 -10.43 6.32 6.25
C HIS A 223 -9.70 7.52 6.85
N PHE A 224 -8.53 7.84 6.32
CA PHE A 224 -7.70 8.89 6.88
C PHE A 224 -8.12 10.28 6.38
N GLY A 225 -8.07 11.25 7.29
CA GLY A 225 -8.17 12.69 7.03
C GLY A 225 -6.94 13.41 7.58
N TRP A 226 -6.96 14.73 7.60
CA TRP A 226 -5.79 15.54 7.99
C TRP A 226 -5.27 15.32 9.42
N GLU A 227 -6.10 14.77 10.32
CA GLU A 227 -5.72 14.39 11.69
C GLU A 227 -4.45 13.53 11.75
N CYS A 228 -4.20 12.65 10.76
CA CYS A 228 -2.99 11.83 10.74
C CYS A 228 -1.69 12.61 10.51
N SER A 229 -1.78 13.90 10.16
CA SER A 229 -0.63 14.79 9.96
C SER A 229 -0.44 15.80 11.09
N ASN A 230 -1.34 15.82 12.07
CA ASN A 230 -1.21 16.70 13.23
C ASN A 230 -0.17 16.12 14.21
N LYS A 231 0.77 16.97 14.61
CA LYS A 231 1.80 16.66 15.62
C LYS A 231 1.23 16.69 17.02
#